data_AF-A0A519VEZ7-F1
#
_entry.id   AF-A0A519VEZ7-F1
#
_cell.length_a   1.000
_cell.length_b   1.000
_cell.length_c   1.000
_cell.angle_alpha   90.00
_cell.angle_beta   90.00
_cell.angle_gamma   90.00
#
_symmetry.space_group_name_H-M   'P 1'
#
loop_
_entity.id
_entity.type
_entity.pdbx_description
1 polymer ?
#
loop_
_entity_poly.entity_id
_entity_poly.type
_entity_poly.pdbx_seq_one_letter_code
_entity_poly.pdbx_strand_id
1 'polypeptide(L)' 'MDLIGNDAENVEIEMSDQSFENAETLTLLHIKEQNHGGGGIYYLETYQGEKQDLKLWLCEVTSFVFGCIPQKLFFRVK' A
#
# COMPACT_ATOMS: atom_id res chain seq x y z
N MET A 1 11.61 -3.74 -0.75
CA MET A 1 11.64 -2.38 -0.19
C MET A 1 12.37 -1.41 -1.12
N ASP A 2 13.29 -1.95 -1.93
CA ASP A 2 14.14 -1.22 -2.88
C ASP A 2 13.38 -0.36 -3.89
N LEU A 3 12.22 -0.81 -4.40
CA LEU A 3 11.43 -0.07 -5.40
C LEU A 3 10.96 1.31 -4.91
N ILE A 4 10.47 1.37 -3.67
CA ILE A 4 9.92 2.60 -3.09
C ILE A 4 11.02 3.38 -2.37
N GLY A 5 11.96 2.67 -1.73
CA GLY A 5 13.04 3.26 -0.94
C GLY A 5 14.16 3.88 -1.78
N ASN A 6 14.43 3.39 -2.99
CA ASN A 6 15.50 3.89 -3.87
C ASN A 6 16.83 4.17 -3.13
N ASP A 7 17.32 3.18 -2.39
CA ASP A 7 18.52 3.22 -1.54
C ASP A 7 18.51 4.24 -0.38
N ALA A 8 17.38 4.90 -0.11
CA ALA A 8 17.23 5.79 1.04
C ALA A 8 17.17 4.99 2.36
N GLU A 9 17.81 5.53 3.40
CA GLU A 9 17.79 4.96 4.75
C GLU A 9 16.38 5.01 5.37
N ASN A 10 15.59 6.02 5.01
CA ASN A 10 14.21 6.19 5.43
C ASN A 10 13.37 6.70 4.25
N VAL A 11 12.12 6.23 4.16
CA VAL A 11 11.15 6.70 3.18
C VAL A 11 9.85 7.08 3.88
N GLU A 12 9.31 8.23 3.55
CA GLU A 12 8.01 8.67 4.03
C GLU A 12 6.96 8.48 2.93
N ILE A 13 5.82 7.92 3.31
CA ILE A 13 4.71 7.65 2.38
C ILE A 13 3.46 8.32 2.92
N GLU A 14 2.81 9.10 2.08
CA GLU A 14 1.45 9.59 2.30
C GLU A 14 0.46 8.52 1.81
N MET A 15 -0.50 8.13 2.64
CA MET A 15 -1.54 7.16 2.29
C MET A 15 -2.94 7.70 2.58
N SER A 16 -3.90 7.34 1.73
CA SER A 16 -5.31 7.71 1.86
C SER A 16 -6.21 6.60 1.29
N ASP A 17 -7.42 6.44 1.82
CA ASP A 17 -8.49 5.63 1.24
C ASP A 17 -9.29 6.40 0.16
N GLN A 18 -8.99 7.69 -0.01
CA GLN A 18 -9.49 8.56 -1.06
C GLN A 18 -8.40 8.91 -2.06
N SER A 19 -8.74 8.97 -3.34
CA SER A 19 -7.80 9.36 -4.40
C SER A 19 -7.32 10.79 -4.21
N PHE A 20 -6.03 11.03 -4.44
CA PHE A 20 -5.43 12.36 -4.44
C PHE A 20 -4.43 12.51 -5.60
N GLU A 21 -3.98 13.75 -5.81
CA GLU A 21 -3.15 14.08 -6.97
C GLU A 21 -1.79 13.37 -6.94
N ASN A 22 -1.42 12.78 -8.08
CA ASN A 22 -0.16 12.05 -8.28
C ASN A 22 0.01 10.84 -7.34
N ALA A 23 -1.10 10.25 -6.90
CA ALA A 23 -1.08 9.04 -6.08
C ALA A 23 -1.09 7.77 -6.93
N GLU A 24 -0.31 6.80 -6.48
CA GLU A 24 -0.31 5.43 -6.98
C GLU A 24 -1.45 4.63 -6.33
N THR A 25 -2.01 3.66 -7.05
CA THR A 25 -3.16 2.89 -6.57
C THR A 25 -2.76 1.50 -6.12
N LEU A 26 -3.19 1.14 -4.91
CA LEU A 26 -3.12 -0.20 -4.34
C LEU A 26 -4.51 -0.82 -4.31
N THR A 27 -4.64 -2.01 -4.89
CA THR A 27 -5.92 -2.76 -4.88
C THR A 27 -5.81 -3.97 -3.98
N LEU A 28 -6.73 -4.10 -3.02
CA LEU A 28 -6.79 -5.26 -2.14
C LEU A 28 -7.10 -6.54 -2.93
N LEU A 29 -6.23 -7.54 -2.80
CA LEU A 29 -6.44 -8.87 -3.35
C LEU A 29 -7.01 -9.84 -2.33
N HIS A 30 -6.54 -9.76 -1.08
CA HIS A 30 -6.89 -10.73 -0.03
C HIS A 30 -6.72 -10.13 1.36
N ILE A 31 -7.67 -10.40 2.26
CA ILE A 31 -7.56 -10.05 3.67
C ILE A 31 -6.85 -11.20 4.40
N LYS A 32 -5.80 -10.90 5.18
CA LYS A 32 -5.12 -11.90 5.98
C LYS A 32 -5.82 -12.10 7.31
N GLU A 33 -5.81 -13.33 7.79
CA GLU A 33 -6.29 -13.67 9.12
C GLU A 33 -5.45 -13.02 10.23
N GLN A 34 -6.09 -12.68 11.34
CA GLN A 34 -5.43 -12.04 12.50
C GLN A 34 -4.28 -12.88 13.06
N ASN A 35 -4.41 -14.22 13.05
CA ASN A 35 -3.37 -15.15 13.52
C ASN A 35 -2.05 -15.05 12.72
N HIS A 36 -2.08 -14.42 11.54
CA HIS A 36 -0.94 -14.22 10.65
C HIS A 36 -0.50 -12.75 10.55
N GLY A 37 -0.82 -11.94 11.57
CA GLY A 37 -0.51 -10.51 11.66
C GLY A 37 -1.55 -9.59 11.02
N GLY A 38 -2.67 -10.15 10.54
CA GLY A 38 -3.81 -9.40 10.01
C GLY A 38 -3.51 -8.55 8.77
N GLY A 39 -4.39 -7.60 8.49
CA GLY A 39 -4.29 -6.67 7.36
C GLY A 39 -4.64 -7.29 6.01
N GLY A 40 -3.98 -6.83 4.94
CA GLY A 40 -4.34 -7.18 3.56
C GLY A 40 -3.15 -7.29 2.63
N ILE A 41 -3.27 -8.18 1.64
CA ILE A 41 -2.39 -8.25 0.48
C ILE A 41 -2.95 -7.33 -0.59
N TYR A 42 -2.18 -6.30 -0.93
CA TYR A 42 -2.49 -5.32 -1.94
C TYR A 42 -1.64 -5.51 -3.19
N TYR A 43 -2.16 -5.07 -4.32
CA TYR A 43 -1.53 -5.13 -5.62
C TYR A 43 -1.24 -3.73 -6.14
N LEU A 44 0.01 -3.52 -6.56
CA LEU A 44 0.49 -2.36 -7.26
C LEU A 44 0.74 -2.74 -8.72
N GLU A 45 -0.13 -2.29 -9.61
CA GLU A 45 -0.01 -2.59 -11.04
C GLU A 45 1.08 -1.74 -11.70
N THR A 46 1.05 -0.43 -11.43
CA THR A 46 1.99 0.56 -11.97
C THR A 46 2.61 1.38 -10.86
N TYR A 47 3.85 1.83 -11.07
CA TYR A 47 4.54 2.80 -10.23
C TYR A 47 5.36 3.72 -11.12
N GLN A 48 5.19 5.04 -10.98
CA GLN A 48 5.88 6.06 -11.77
C GLN A 48 5.73 5.87 -13.29
N GLY A 49 4.57 5.36 -13.73
CA GLY A 49 4.29 5.08 -15.14
C GLY A 49 4.84 3.77 -15.68
N GLU A 50 5.57 3.00 -14.86
CA GLU A 50 6.09 1.68 -15.24
C GLU A 50 5.28 0.56 -14.58
N LYS A 51 5.12 -0.54 -15.31
CA LYS A 51 4.42 -1.72 -14.81
C LYS A 51 5.31 -2.48 -13.82
N GLN A 52 4.80 -2.75 -12.62
CA GLN A 52 5.57 -3.37 -11.52
C GLN A 52 5.06 -4.76 -11.12
N ASP A 53 3.75 -5.04 -11.31
CA ASP A 53 3.10 -6.29 -10.89
C ASP A 53 3.47 -6.75 -9.46
N LEU A 54 3.50 -5.80 -8.51
CA LEU A 54 4.00 -6.03 -7.15
C LEU A 54 2.86 -6.34 -6.17
N LYS A 55 3.08 -7.32 -5.30
CA LYS A 55 2.19 -7.63 -4.18
C LYS A 55 2.82 -7.15 -2.86
N LEU A 56 2.07 -6.35 -2.11
CA LEU A 56 2.48 -5.76 -0.84
C LEU A 56 1.58 -6.30 0.27
N TRP A 57 2.18 -6.70 1.38
CA TRP A 57 1.41 -6.97 2.59
C TRP A 57 1.38 -5.72 3.46
N LEU A 58 0.19 -5.16 3.66
CA LEU A 58 -0.05 -4.14 4.67
C LEU A 58 -0.65 -4.83 5.90
N CYS A 59 0.01 -4.68 7.05
CA CYS A 59 -0.38 -5.38 8.28
C CYS A 59 -1.66 -4.78 8.90
N GLU A 60 -2.08 -5.34 10.04
CA GLU A 60 -3.30 -4.91 10.74
C GLU A 60 -3.33 -3.41 11.09
N VAL A 61 -2.19 -2.71 11.14
CA VAL A 61 -2.18 -1.26 11.36
C VAL A 61 -3.01 -0.50 10.32
N THR A 62 -3.18 -1.04 9.12
CA THR A 62 -4.06 -0.46 8.10
C THR A 62 -5.51 -0.41 8.57
N SER A 63 -6.02 -1.48 9.19
CA SER A 63 -7.39 -1.49 9.73
C SER A 63 -7.53 -0.52 10.90
N PHE A 64 -6.48 -0.40 11.72
CA PHE A 64 -6.44 0.52 12.85
C PHE A 64 -6.48 2.00 12.40
N VAL A 65 -5.74 2.36 11.34
CA VAL A 65 -5.67 3.74 10.83
C VAL A 65 -6.94 4.13 10.08
N PHE A 66 -7.47 3.24 9.23
CA PHE A 66 -8.61 3.54 8.34
C PHE A 66 -9.97 3.09 8.91
N GLY A 67 -9.99 2.43 10.07
CA GLY A 67 -11.19 1.85 10.68
C GLY A 67 -11.74 0.60 9.96
N CYS A 68 -11.18 0.26 8.79
CA CYS A 68 -11.45 -0.96 8.03
C CYS A 68 -10.25 -1.30 7.14
N ILE A 69 -10.27 -2.44 6.45
CA ILE A 69 -9.28 -2.75 5.41
C ILE A 69 -9.84 -2.26 4.07
N PRO A 70 -9.36 -1.14 3.51
CA PRO A 70 -9.98 -0.55 2.34
C PRO A 70 -9.76 -1.41 1.09
N GLN A 71 -10.75 -1.45 0.19
CA GLN A 71 -10.58 -2.17 -1.08
C GLN A 71 -9.54 -1.51 -1.98
N LYS A 72 -9.39 -0.18 -1.86
CA LYS A 72 -8.40 0.62 -2.57
C LYS A 72 -7.70 1.56 -1.59
N LEU A 73 -6.40 1.68 -1.77
CA LEU A 73 -5.57 2.67 -1.10
C LEU A 73 -4.80 3.45 -2.15
N PHE A 74 -4.54 4.71 -1.84
CA PHE A 74 -3.78 5.62 -2.66
C PHE A 74 -2.55 6.02 -1.88
N PHE A 75 -1.38 6.00 -2.51
CA PHE A 75 -0.16 6.40 -1.83
C PHE A 75 0.78 7.22 -2.72
N ARG A 76 1.65 8.00 -2.09
CA ARG A 76 2.72 8.73 -2.77
C ARG A 76 3.93 8.81 -1.84
N VAL A 77 5.12 8.62 -2.41
CA VAL A 77 6.39 8.85 -1.69
C VAL A 77 6.63 10.35 -1.60
N LYS A 78 7.00 10.84 -0.41
CA LYS A 78 7.36 12.25 -0.20
C LYS A 78 8.83 12.53 -0.50
#